data_AF-A0A2D4GTB5-F1
#
_entry.id   AF-A0A2D4GTB5-F1
#
_cell.length_a   1.000
_cell.length_b   1.000
_cell.length_c   1.000
_cell.angle_alpha   90.00
_cell.angle_beta   90.00
_cell.angle_gamma   90.00
#
_symmetry.space_group_name_H-M   'P 1'
#
loop_
_entity.id
_entity.type
_entity.pdbx_description
1 polymer ?
#
loop_
_entity_poly.entity_id
_entity_poly.type
_entity_poly.pdbx_seq_one_letter_code
_entity_poly.pdbx_strand_id
1 'polypeptide(L)'
;LAVPEHTCKWNISFLTDRKQQMKLGRITSDTCAISTGAPQGCVLSPLLFSLYTNDCISKDSSVKILKFADDTTVIGLIRDDESAYRQEIIQLASWYNRNSL
;
A
#
# COMPACT_ATOMS: atom_id res chain seq x y z
N LEU A 1 18.19 -11.51 -8.45
CA LEU A 1 18.25 -11.88 -7.02
C LEU A 1 16.94 -12.57 -6.66
N ALA A 2 16.99 -13.81 -6.18
CA ALA A 2 15.80 -14.50 -5.68
C ALA A 2 15.65 -14.23 -4.17
N VAL A 3 14.43 -13.97 -3.70
CA VAL A 3 14.13 -13.87 -2.27
C VAL A 3 14.18 -15.27 -1.66
N PRO A 4 14.87 -15.50 -0.53
CA PRO A 4 14.89 -16.81 0.11
C PRO A 4 13.49 -17.30 0.49
N GLU A 5 13.22 -18.59 0.29
CA GLU A 5 11.89 -19.19 0.54
C GLU A 5 11.41 -18.99 1.98
N HIS A 6 12.31 -19.11 2.96
CA HIS A 6 11.98 -18.93 4.37
C HIS A 6 11.49 -17.51 4.68
N THR A 7 12.01 -16.50 3.99
CA THR A 7 11.57 -15.11 4.12
C THR A 7 10.14 -14.95 3.60
N CYS A 8 9.81 -15.56 2.46
CA CYS A 8 8.45 -15.58 1.92
C CYS A 8 7.47 -16.27 2.87
N LYS A 9 7.84 -17.45 3.41
CA LYS A 9 7.02 -18.17 4.39
C LYS A 9 6.78 -17.36 5.66
N TRP A 10 7.82 -16.66 6.14
CA TRP A 10 7.69 -15.80 7.31
C TRP A 10 6.76 -14.61 7.06
N ASN A 11 6.85 -13.95 5.90
CA ASN A 11 5.91 -12.88 5.51
C ASN A 11 4.47 -13.39 5.41
N ILE A 12 4.25 -14.57 4.83
CA ILE A 12 2.91 -15.19 4.76
C ILE A 12 2.39 -15.42 6.17
N SER A 13 3.17 -16.11 7.02
CA SER A 13 2.81 -16.37 8.41
C SER A 13 2.53 -15.09 9.20
N PHE A 14 3.26 -14.01 8.93
CA PHE A 14 3.06 -12.71 9.56
C PHE A 14 1.71 -12.07 9.18
N LEU A 15 1.20 -12.32 7.97
CA LEU A 15 -0.02 -11.71 7.45
C LEU A 15 -1.28 -12.56 7.64
N THR A 16 -1.15 -13.89 7.79
CA THR A 16 -2.26 -14.85 7.88
C THR A 16 -2.68 -15.18 9.32
N ASP A 17 -3.94 -15.64 9.50
CA ASP A 17 -4.53 -16.08 10.78
C ASP A 17 -4.37 -15.06 11.93
N ARG A 18 -4.43 -13.77 11.59
CA ARG A 18 -4.31 -12.70 12.56
C ARG A 18 -5.62 -12.45 13.29
N LYS A 19 -5.51 -12.07 14.55
CA LYS A 19 -6.62 -11.68 15.42
C LYS A 19 -6.28 -10.37 16.14
N GLN A 20 -7.27 -9.50 16.34
CA GLN A 20 -7.15 -8.27 17.12
C GLN A 20 -8.20 -8.16 18.21
N GLN A 21 -7.84 -7.40 19.25
CA GLN A 21 -8.73 -6.87 20.26
C GLN A 21 -8.36 -5.42 20.53
N MET A 22 -9.35 -4.61 20.89
CA MET A 22 -9.15 -3.24 21.32
C MET A 22 -9.34 -3.15 22.84
N LYS A 23 -8.48 -2.39 23.51
CA LYS A 23 -8.62 -2.11 24.95
C LYS A 23 -8.72 -0.62 25.18
N LEU A 24 -9.81 -0.17 25.80
CA LEU A 24 -10.04 1.21 26.22
C LEU A 24 -10.18 1.27 27.73
N GLY A 25 -9.12 1.69 28.41
CA GLY A 25 -9.06 1.71 29.88
C GLY A 25 -9.18 0.30 30.46
N ARG A 26 -10.32 0.00 31.09
CA ARG A 26 -10.63 -1.31 31.69
C ARG A 26 -11.52 -2.20 30.79
N ILE A 27 -12.02 -1.68 29.68
CA ILE A 27 -12.90 -2.39 28.76
C ILE A 27 -12.05 -2.99 27.64
N THR A 28 -12.27 -4.26 27.32
CA THR A 28 -11.62 -4.96 26.21
C THR A 28 -12.71 -5.50 25.28
N SER A 29 -12.53 -5.34 23.97
CA SER A 29 -13.43 -5.90 22.97
C SER A 29 -13.28 -7.42 22.85
N ASP A 30 -14.26 -8.05 22.22
CA ASP A 30 -14.09 -9.42 21.75
C ASP A 30 -12.98 -9.51 20.69
N THR A 31 -12.43 -10.72 20.55
CA THR A 31 -11.43 -11.05 19.54
C THR A 31 -12.06 -11.07 18.16
N CYS A 32 -11.49 -10.31 17.23
CA CYS A 32 -11.90 -10.26 15.83
C CYS A 32 -10.78 -10.78 14.94
N ALA A 33 -11.09 -11.71 14.03
CA ALA A 33 -10.15 -12.16 13.01
C ALA A 33 -9.95 -11.08 11.94
N ILE A 34 -8.70 -10.88 11.48
CA ILE A 34 -8.37 -9.91 10.44
C ILE A 34 -7.73 -10.63 9.26
N SER A 35 -8.25 -10.37 8.07
CA SER A 35 -7.70 -10.85 6.80
C SER A 35 -7.00 -9.76 5.97
N THR A 36 -7.12 -8.48 6.36
CA THR A 36 -6.60 -7.33 5.60
C THR A 36 -5.63 -6.46 6.41
N GLY A 37 -4.74 -5.76 5.70
CA GLY A 37 -3.74 -4.87 6.30
C GLY A 37 -2.61 -5.59 7.03
N ALA A 38 -1.59 -4.85 7.43
CA ALA A 38 -0.52 -5.34 8.29
C ALA A 38 -0.73 -4.83 9.74
N PRO A 39 -0.19 -5.50 10.77
CA PRO A 39 -0.29 -5.03 12.16
C PRO A 39 0.21 -3.58 12.33
N GLN A 40 -0.64 -2.70 12.86
CA GLN A 40 -0.23 -1.32 13.16
C GLN A 40 0.83 -1.30 14.27
N GLY A 41 1.82 -0.41 14.15
CA GLY A 41 2.94 -0.31 15.10
C GLY A 41 4.05 -1.36 14.92
N CYS A 42 3.93 -2.28 13.96
CA CYS A 42 5.02 -3.20 13.64
C CYS A 42 6.00 -2.57 12.64
N VAL A 43 7.30 -2.75 12.90
CA VAL A 43 8.40 -2.25 12.05
C VAL A 43 8.35 -2.79 10.62
N LEU A 44 7.82 -4.01 10.44
CA LEU A 44 7.72 -4.63 9.11
C LEU A 44 6.59 -4.04 8.26
N SER A 45 5.53 -3.53 8.89
CA SER A 45 4.31 -3.10 8.20
C SER A 45 4.55 -2.00 7.15
N PRO A 46 5.36 -0.94 7.42
CA PRO A 46 5.71 0.05 6.40
C PRO A 46 6.43 -0.54 5.19
N LEU A 47 7.37 -1.48 5.42
CA LEU A 47 8.09 -2.14 4.33
C LEU A 47 7.14 -2.96 3.45
N LEU A 48 6.23 -3.73 4.07
CA LEU A 48 5.22 -4.49 3.34
C LEU A 48 4.29 -3.58 2.55
N PHE A 49 3.94 -2.41 3.08
CA PHE A 49 3.14 -1.43 2.35
C PHE A 49 3.90 -0.85 1.14
N SER A 50 5.19 -0.54 1.29
CA SER A 50 6.02 -0.10 0.17
C SER A 50 6.14 -1.17 -0.92
N LEU A 51 6.28 -2.44 -0.53
CA LEU A 51 6.30 -3.57 -1.48
C LEU A 51 4.94 -3.74 -2.16
N TYR A 52 3.86 -3.65 -1.39
CA TYR A 52 2.49 -3.81 -1.88
C TYR A 52 2.12 -2.78 -2.96
N THR A 53 2.57 -1.54 -2.79
CA THR A 53 2.28 -0.44 -3.71
C THR A 53 3.37 -0.26 -4.77
N ASN A 54 4.41 -1.10 -4.82
CA ASN A 54 5.60 -0.85 -5.62
C ASN A 54 5.33 -0.76 -7.14
N ASP A 55 4.35 -1.51 -7.63
CA ASP A 55 3.91 -1.53 -9.04
C ASP A 55 3.00 -0.34 -9.42
N CYS A 56 2.59 0.47 -8.45
CA CYS A 56 1.97 1.77 -8.71
C CYS A 56 3.03 2.74 -9.24
N ILE A 57 3.21 2.73 -10.56
CA ILE A 57 4.18 3.55 -11.30
C ILE A 57 3.48 4.32 -12.41
N SER A 58 4.06 5.47 -12.78
CA SER A 58 3.56 6.25 -13.90
C SER A 58 3.80 5.50 -15.21
N LYS A 59 2.80 5.55 -16.11
CA LYS A 59 2.94 5.00 -17.46
C LYS A 59 3.47 6.01 -18.47
N ASP A 60 3.40 7.29 -18.14
CA ASP A 60 3.90 8.37 -18.98
C ASP A 60 5.26 8.87 -18.48
N SER A 61 6.24 8.99 -19.39
CA SER A 61 7.58 9.47 -19.03
C SER A 61 7.62 10.91 -18.49
N SER A 62 6.64 11.74 -18.87
CA SER A 62 6.49 13.15 -18.48
C SER A 62 5.81 13.35 -17.13
N VAL A 63 5.24 12.27 -16.56
CA VAL A 63 4.60 12.27 -15.25
C VAL A 63 5.43 11.43 -14.28
N LYS A 64 5.51 11.87 -13.03
CA LYS A 64 6.20 11.18 -11.94
C LYS A 64 5.21 10.91 -10.83
N ILE A 65 5.26 9.69 -10.31
CA ILE A 65 4.55 9.31 -9.10
C ILE A 65 5.59 9.18 -7.99
N LEU A 66 5.47 10.01 -6.96
CA LEU A 66 6.26 9.92 -5.73
C LEU A 66 5.37 9.35 -4.63
N LYS A 67 5.90 8.37 -3.88
CA LYS A 67 5.16 7.69 -2.81
C LYS A 67 5.94 7.79 -1.51
N PHE A 68 5.26 8.13 -0.43
CA PHE A 68 5.80 8.08 0.92
C PHE A 68 4.73 7.56 1.87
N ALA A 69 4.91 6.34 2.37
CA ALA A 69 3.83 5.62 3.06
C ALA A 69 2.53 5.69 2.21
N ASP A 70 1.40 6.03 2.82
CA ASP A 70 0.10 6.19 2.17
C ASP A 70 -0.05 7.45 1.30
N ASP A 71 0.86 8.43 1.43
CA ASP A 71 0.85 9.63 0.62
C ASP A 71 1.41 9.36 -0.79
N THR A 72 0.62 9.68 -1.81
CA THR A 72 1.03 9.62 -3.22
C THR A 72 0.91 11.00 -3.86
N THR A 73 2.00 11.48 -4.45
CA THR A 73 2.05 12.74 -5.20
C THR A 73 2.26 12.47 -6.69
N VAL A 74 1.41 13.06 -7.53
CA VAL A 74 1.56 13.05 -8.99
C VAL A 74 2.15 14.38 -9.44
N ILE A 75 3.26 14.34 -10.17
CA ILE A 75 3.96 15.52 -10.69
C ILE A 75 4.03 15.40 -12.21
N GLY A 76 3.36 16.30 -12.92
CA GLY A 76 3.44 16.41 -14.38
C GLY A 76 3.90 17.79 -14.80
N LEU A 77 4.78 17.88 -15.80
CA LEU A 77 5.11 19.15 -16.42
C LEU A 77 4.04 19.49 -17.46
N ILE A 78 3.18 20.46 -17.16
CA ILE A 78 2.17 20.97 -18.11
C ILE A 78 2.77 22.18 -18.83
N ARG A 79 2.81 22.12 -20.16
CA ARG A 79 3.15 23.26 -21.02
C ARG A 79 1.89 23.79 -21.68
N ASP A 80 1.41 23.06 -22.69
CA ASP A 80 0.22 23.38 -23.47
C ASP A 80 -0.86 22.28 -23.41
N ASP A 81 -0.46 21.05 -23.09
CA ASP A 81 -1.33 19.88 -22.96
C ASP A 81 -1.18 19.25 -21.58
N GLU A 82 -2.30 19.04 -20.89
CA GLU A 82 -2.39 18.39 -19.59
C GLU A 82 -2.96 16.97 -19.67
N SER A 83 -3.25 16.47 -20.88
CA SER A 83 -3.91 15.17 -21.09
C SER A 83 -3.13 14.02 -20.45
N ALA A 84 -1.79 14.01 -20.57
CA ALA A 84 -0.94 13.00 -19.94
C ALA A 84 -1.10 12.99 -18.41
N TYR A 85 -1.08 14.17 -17.78
CA TYR A 85 -1.27 14.31 -16.33
C TYR A 85 -2.67 13.86 -15.88
N ARG A 86 -3.72 14.30 -16.58
CA ARG A 86 -5.10 13.88 -16.30
C ARG A 86 -5.31 12.38 -16.46
N GLN A 87 -4.74 11.81 -17.52
CA GLN A 87 -4.81 10.38 -17.79
C GLN A 87 -4.10 9.59 -16.69
N GLU A 88 -2.96 10.07 -16.18
CA GLU A 88 -2.26 9.44 -15.05
C GLU A 88 -3.11 9.50 -13.78
N ILE A 89 -3.78 10.62 -13.48
CA ILE A 89 -4.71 10.69 -12.33
C ILE A 89 -5.82 9.63 -12.42
N ILE A 90 -6.43 9.47 -13.61
CA ILE A 90 -7.49 8.48 -13.82
C ILE A 90 -6.94 7.05 -13.63
N GLN A 91 -5.74 6.79 -14.15
CA GLN A 91 -5.09 5.48 -13.99
C GLN A 91 -4.72 5.20 -12.53
N LEU A 92 -4.21 6.20 -11.81
CA LEU A 92 -3.90 6.11 -10.39
C LEU A 92 -5.17 5.80 -9.59
N ALA A 93 -6.25 6.55 -9.79
CA ALA A 93 -7.53 6.30 -9.15
C ALA A 93 -8.07 4.89 -9.46
N SER A 94 -7.94 4.43 -10.70
CA SER A 94 -8.30 3.06 -11.07
C SER A 94 -7.41 2.01 -10.38
N TRP A 95 -6.11 2.28 -10.24
CA TRP A 95 -5.19 1.40 -9.53
C TRP A 95 -5.53 1.31 -8.03
N TYR A 96 -5.84 2.42 -7.37
CA TYR A 96 -6.28 2.44 -5.96
C TYR A 96 -7.52 1.56 -5.76
N ASN A 97 -8.57 1.77 -6.57
CA ASN A 97 -9.81 0.99 -6.51
C ASN A 97 -9.59 -0.52 -6.72
N ARG A 98 -8.68 -0.91 -7.62
CA ARG A 98 -8.36 -2.34 -7.87
C ARG A 98 -7.57 -2.99 -6.76
N ASN A 99 -6.84 -2.20 -5.97
CA ASN A 99 -5.99 -2.67 -4.87
C ASN A 99 -6.62 -2.41 -3.50
N SER A 100 -7.92 -2.10 -3.42
CA SER A 100 -8.61 -1.89 -2.15
C SER A 100 -7.94 -0.85 -1.25
N LEU A 101 -7.39 0.21 -1.88
CA LEU A 101 -6.79 1.38 -1.23
C LEU A 101 -7.64 2.62 -1.46
#